data_AF-A0A4Q5YYR7-F1
#
_entry.id   AF-A0A4Q5YYR7-F1
#
_cell.length_a   1.000
_cell.length_b   1.000
_cell.length_c   1.000
_cell.angle_alpha   90.00
_cell.angle_beta   90.00
_cell.angle_gamma   90.00
#
_symmetry.space_group_name_H-M   'P 1'
#
loop_
_entity.id
_entity.type
_entity.pdbx_description
1 polymer ?
#
loop_
_entity_poly.entity_id
_entity_poly.type
_entity_poly.pdbx_seq_one_letter_code
_entity_poly.pdbx_strand_id
1 'polypeptide(L)'
;MPLSWNEIKTRAAAFTKDWEGTQREEADAKSFLDAFFHVFDVSPSSGGGARLADLYDLNTMPPTLVKAHQQLDKAVDLCYRSQPFANETKRIEFLFELYDKYTSGMFVGERKTKQK
;
A
#
# COMPACT_ATOMS: atom_id res chain seq x y z
N MET A 1 1.83 -19.28 -13.72
CA MET A 1 3.11 -18.53 -13.73
C MET A 1 2.80 -17.07 -13.47
N PRO A 2 3.58 -16.33 -12.68
CA PRO A 2 3.33 -14.90 -12.48
C PRO A 2 3.48 -14.15 -13.81
N LEU A 3 2.64 -13.12 -14.03
CA LEU A 3 2.72 -12.28 -15.23
C LEU A 3 4.11 -11.63 -15.37
N SER A 4 4.61 -11.51 -16.59
CA SER A 4 5.83 -10.74 -16.86
C SER A 4 5.53 -9.23 -16.87
N TRP A 5 6.55 -8.42 -16.61
CA TRP A 5 6.42 -6.95 -16.68
C TRP A 5 5.98 -6.45 -18.06
N ASN A 6 6.41 -7.12 -19.14
CA ASN A 6 6.01 -6.76 -20.51
C ASN A 6 4.52 -7.04 -20.77
N GLU A 7 4.00 -8.10 -20.16
CA GLU A 7 2.58 -8.46 -20.25
C GLU A 7 1.71 -7.42 -19.51
N ILE A 8 2.12 -7.01 -18.31
CA ILE A 8 1.43 -5.97 -17.53
C ILE A 8 1.38 -4.65 -18.30
N LYS A 9 2.50 -4.22 -18.91
CA LYS A 9 2.55 -2.98 -19.71
C LYS A 9 1.59 -3.02 -20.88
N THR A 10 1.55 -4.14 -21.60
CA THR A 10 0.66 -4.34 -22.74
C THR A 10 -0.80 -4.23 -22.32
N ARG A 11 -1.18 -4.90 -21.22
CA ARG A 11 -2.54 -4.87 -20.68
C ARG A 11 -2.92 -3.49 -20.16
N ALA A 12 -2.01 -2.78 -19.49
CA ALA A 12 -2.25 -1.43 -18.99
C ALA A 12 -2.51 -0.44 -20.13
N ALA A 13 -1.76 -0.54 -21.23
CA ALA A 13 -1.97 0.30 -22.41
C ALA A 13 -3.35 0.06 -23.06
N ALA A 14 -3.78 -1.19 -23.14
CA ALA A 14 -5.12 -1.53 -23.63
C ALA A 14 -6.21 -0.97 -22.70
N PHE A 15 -6.08 -1.15 -21.40
CA PHE A 15 -6.99 -0.61 -20.40
C PHE A 15 -7.16 0.91 -20.53
N THR A 16 -6.06 1.68 -20.62
CA THR A 16 -6.15 3.14 -20.77
C THR A 16 -6.92 3.54 -22.02
N LYS A 17 -6.73 2.82 -23.13
CA LYS A 17 -7.43 3.09 -24.39
C LYS A 17 -8.93 2.78 -24.30
N ASP A 18 -9.28 1.68 -23.63
CA ASP A 18 -10.67 1.25 -23.49
C ASP A 18 -11.49 2.18 -22.57
N TRP A 19 -10.82 2.90 -21.67
CA TRP A 19 -11.44 3.77 -20.67
C TRP A 19 -11.27 5.29 -20.93
N GLU A 20 -10.62 5.69 -22.02
CA GLU A 20 -10.32 7.09 -22.37
C GLU A 20 -11.58 7.99 -22.48
N GLY A 21 -12.72 7.41 -22.84
CA GLY A 21 -13.97 8.13 -23.09
C GLY A 21 -15.02 8.07 -21.98
N THR A 22 -14.75 7.43 -20.85
CA THR A 22 -15.77 7.22 -19.80
C THR A 22 -15.96 8.48 -18.96
N GLN A 23 -17.21 8.95 -18.86
CA GLN A 23 -17.56 10.23 -18.19
C GLN A 23 -18.52 10.05 -17.00
N ARG A 24 -18.96 8.82 -16.68
CA ARG A 24 -19.96 8.56 -15.63
C ARG A 24 -19.33 7.83 -14.44
N GLU A 25 -18.86 8.60 -13.47
CA GLU A 25 -18.08 8.09 -12.32
C GLU A 25 -18.85 7.10 -11.42
N GLU A 26 -20.15 7.29 -11.20
CA GLU A 26 -20.91 6.49 -10.20
C GLU A 26 -21.44 5.16 -10.74
N ALA A 27 -21.81 5.08 -12.02
CA ALA A 27 -22.37 3.86 -12.61
C ALA A 27 -21.29 2.83 -12.99
N ASP A 28 -20.07 3.30 -13.27
CA ASP A 28 -19.00 2.49 -13.86
C ASP A 28 -17.85 2.19 -12.86
N ALA A 29 -17.91 2.65 -11.61
CA ALA A 29 -16.83 2.43 -10.63
C ALA A 29 -16.51 0.94 -10.43
N LYS A 30 -17.54 0.08 -10.43
CA LYS A 30 -17.36 -1.37 -10.28
C LYS A 30 -16.74 -2.00 -11.52
N SER A 31 -17.24 -1.68 -12.71
CA SER A 31 -16.71 -2.20 -13.98
C SER A 31 -15.30 -1.70 -14.26
N PHE A 32 -14.98 -0.48 -13.83
CA PHE A 32 -13.64 0.10 -13.89
C PHE A 32 -12.67 -0.70 -13.04
N LEU A 33 -12.99 -0.93 -11.77
CA LEU A 33 -12.12 -1.68 -10.86
C LEU A 33 -11.95 -3.13 -11.32
N ASP A 34 -13.03 -3.78 -11.77
CA ASP A 34 -12.97 -5.14 -12.30
C ASP A 34 -12.04 -5.19 -13.53
N ALA A 35 -12.19 -4.27 -14.49
CA ALA A 35 -11.33 -4.17 -15.68
C ALA A 35 -9.87 -3.80 -15.36
N PHE A 36 -9.64 -2.96 -14.34
CA PHE A 36 -8.31 -2.60 -13.87
C PHE A 36 -7.59 -3.80 -13.25
N PHE A 37 -8.26 -4.57 -12.40
CA PHE A 37 -7.65 -5.75 -11.78
C PHE A 37 -7.29 -6.85 -12.80
N HIS A 38 -8.05 -6.95 -13.91
CA HIS A 38 -7.69 -7.83 -15.03
C HIS A 38 -6.33 -7.51 -15.67
N VAL A 39 -5.84 -6.26 -15.59
CA VAL A 39 -4.47 -5.90 -16.04
C VAL A 39 -3.41 -6.73 -15.31
N PHE A 40 -3.69 -7.09 -14.05
CA PHE A 40 -2.79 -7.85 -13.19
C PHE A 40 -3.16 -9.34 -13.09
N ASP A 41 -4.07 -9.83 -13.95
CA ASP A 41 -4.66 -11.17 -13.83
C ASP A 41 -5.44 -11.40 -12.52
N VAL A 42 -5.81 -10.32 -11.84
CA VAL A 42 -6.61 -10.37 -10.62
C VAL A 42 -8.07 -10.28 -11.05
N SER A 43 -8.77 -11.40 -11.05
CA SER A 43 -10.23 -11.37 -11.14
C SER A 43 -10.79 -11.39 -9.73
N PRO A 44 -11.59 -10.41 -9.29
CA PRO A 44 -12.43 -10.56 -8.11
C PRO A 44 -13.49 -11.60 -8.45
N SER A 45 -13.14 -12.90 -8.42
CA SER A 45 -14.10 -13.94 -8.78
C SER A 45 -15.21 -13.96 -7.73
N SER A 46 -16.44 -13.76 -8.21
CA SER A 46 -17.58 -14.46 -7.67
C SER A 46 -17.26 -15.96 -7.71
N GLY A 47 -16.74 -16.49 -6.60
CA GLY A 47 -16.42 -17.90 -6.41
C GLY A 47 -14.93 -18.22 -6.39
N GLY A 48 -14.31 -18.20 -5.20
CA GLY A 48 -13.12 -18.98 -4.90
C GLY A 48 -11.75 -18.27 -4.90
N GLY A 49 -11.68 -16.97 -5.23
CA GLY A 49 -10.48 -16.15 -5.00
C GLY A 49 -10.62 -15.39 -3.69
N ALA A 50 -9.75 -15.65 -2.71
CA ALA A 50 -9.73 -14.92 -1.44
C ALA A 50 -9.70 -13.41 -1.72
N ARG A 51 -10.72 -12.68 -1.25
CA ARG A 51 -10.77 -11.21 -1.32
C ARG A 51 -9.56 -10.65 -0.55
N LEU A 52 -9.21 -9.38 -0.79
CA LEU A 52 -8.17 -8.72 0.03
C LEU A 52 -8.47 -8.88 1.54
N ALA A 53 -9.73 -8.79 1.94
CA ALA A 53 -10.14 -9.07 3.32
C ALA A 53 -9.76 -10.48 3.78
N ASP A 54 -10.01 -11.50 2.95
CA ASP A 54 -9.73 -12.91 3.26
C ASP A 54 -8.21 -13.20 3.27
N LEU A 55 -7.43 -12.47 2.45
CA LEU A 55 -5.97 -12.57 2.38
C LEU A 55 -5.27 -11.89 3.56
N TYR A 56 -5.88 -10.86 4.14
CA TYR A 56 -5.33 -10.10 5.27
C TYR A 56 -5.94 -10.45 6.62
N ASP A 57 -6.85 -11.43 6.68
CA ASP A 57 -7.28 -12.01 7.94
C ASP A 57 -6.10 -12.71 8.63
N LEU A 58 -5.86 -12.33 9.89
CA LEU A 58 -4.72 -12.80 10.70
C LEU A 58 -4.65 -14.32 10.84
N ASN A 59 -5.80 -15.00 10.80
CA ASN A 59 -5.91 -16.44 10.96
C ASN A 59 -5.88 -17.19 9.62
N THR A 60 -6.22 -16.53 8.51
CA THR A 60 -6.31 -17.17 7.18
C THR A 60 -5.29 -16.66 6.15
N MET A 61 -4.40 -15.73 6.54
CA MET A 61 -3.36 -15.22 5.64
C MET A 61 -2.48 -16.35 5.08
N PRO A 62 -2.38 -16.50 3.74
CA PRO A 62 -1.57 -17.56 3.14
C PRO A 62 -0.08 -17.45 3.53
N PRO A 63 0.61 -18.57 3.82
CA PRO A 63 2.03 -18.54 4.23
C PRO A 63 2.97 -17.89 3.22
N THR A 64 2.63 -17.94 1.92
CA THR A 64 3.38 -17.25 0.86
C THR A 64 3.29 -15.74 1.01
N LEU A 65 2.12 -15.21 1.35
CA LEU A 65 1.88 -13.78 1.57
C LEU A 65 2.57 -13.30 2.86
N VAL A 66 2.48 -14.08 3.95
CA VAL A 66 3.22 -13.81 5.20
C VAL A 66 4.71 -13.66 4.93
N LYS A 67 5.31 -14.59 4.17
CA LYS A 67 6.74 -14.54 3.82
C LYS A 67 7.09 -13.31 2.99
N ALA A 68 6.23 -12.93 2.05
CA ALA A 68 6.44 -11.73 1.23
C ALA A 68 6.41 -10.45 2.10
N HIS A 69 5.47 -10.35 3.03
CA HIS A 69 5.43 -9.24 4.00
C HIS A 69 6.68 -9.21 4.87
N GLN A 70 7.13 -10.34 5.42
CA GLN A 70 8.36 -10.40 6.21
C GLN A 70 9.61 -9.97 5.44
N GLN A 71 9.69 -10.25 4.14
CA GLN A 71 10.78 -9.78 3.28
C GLN A 71 10.71 -8.27 3.06
N LEU A 72 9.50 -7.76 2.81
CA LEU A 72 9.25 -6.33 2.64
C LEU A 72 9.60 -5.56 3.92
N ASP A 73 9.12 -6.00 5.08
CA ASP A 73 9.39 -5.38 6.37
C ASP A 73 10.89 -5.26 6.63
N LYS A 74 11.65 -6.33 6.36
CA LYS A 74 13.12 -6.30 6.49
C LYS A 74 13.77 -5.27 5.57
N ALA A 75 13.32 -5.19 4.32
CA ALA A 75 13.87 -4.22 3.36
C ALA A 75 13.55 -2.78 3.79
N VAL A 76 12.33 -2.52 4.25
CA VAL A 76 11.90 -1.21 4.73
C VAL A 76 12.64 -0.82 6.01
N ASP A 77 12.75 -1.72 6.98
CA ASP A 77 13.46 -1.47 8.23
C ASP A 77 14.94 -1.13 7.97
N LEU A 78 15.57 -1.80 7.00
CA LEU A 78 16.93 -1.49 6.55
C LEU A 78 17.09 -0.08 5.96
N CYS A 79 16.05 0.48 5.35
CA CYS A 79 16.06 1.86 4.87
C CYS A 79 16.03 2.88 6.01
N TYR A 80 15.45 2.52 7.16
CA TYR A 80 15.41 3.37 8.34
C TYR A 80 16.67 3.25 9.20
N ARG A 81 17.22 2.04 9.34
CA ARG A 81 18.43 1.76 10.12
C ARG A 81 19.07 0.42 9.74
N SER A 82 20.36 0.25 9.99
CA SER A 82 21.08 -0.99 9.67
C SER A 82 20.79 -2.19 10.58
N GLN A 83 20.26 -1.95 11.79
CA GLN A 83 20.00 -3.00 12.80
C GLN A 83 18.50 -3.31 12.88
N PRO A 84 18.08 -4.58 12.96
CA PRO A 84 16.66 -4.94 13.08
C PRO A 84 16.06 -4.45 14.41
N PHE A 85 14.75 -4.20 14.42
CA PHE A 85 14.02 -3.87 15.65
C PHE A 85 13.82 -5.13 16.51
N ALA A 86 13.98 -4.98 17.82
CA ALA A 86 13.81 -6.09 18.77
C ALA A 86 12.33 -6.53 18.92
N ASN A 87 11.41 -5.58 18.79
CA ASN A 87 9.96 -5.79 18.85
C ASN A 87 9.25 -4.55 18.27
N GLU A 88 7.94 -4.65 18.11
CA GLU A 88 7.11 -3.58 17.55
C GLU A 88 7.18 -2.29 18.38
N THR A 89 7.24 -2.37 19.71
CA THR A 89 7.38 -1.20 20.58
C THR A 89 8.64 -0.40 20.25
N LYS A 90 9.78 -1.07 20.05
CA LYS A 90 11.03 -0.41 19.66
C LYS A 90 10.99 0.19 18.25
N ARG A 91 10.19 -0.39 17.34
CA ARG A 91 9.93 0.19 16.02
C ARG A 91 9.15 1.50 16.16
N ILE A 92 8.08 1.48 16.94
CA ILE A 92 7.22 2.64 17.18
C ILE A 92 7.99 3.77 17.88
N GLU A 93 8.74 3.48 18.94
CA GLU A 93 9.57 4.48 19.64
C GLU A 93 10.51 5.22 18.67
N PHE A 94 11.23 4.48 17.82
CA PHE A 94 12.14 5.05 16.82
C PHE A 94 11.41 5.91 15.77
N LEU A 95 10.24 5.46 15.30
CA LEU A 95 9.45 6.22 14.34
C LEU A 95 8.93 7.55 14.92
N PHE A 96 8.54 7.56 16.20
CA PHE A 96 8.14 8.79 16.87
C PHE A 96 9.32 9.76 17.06
N GLU A 97 10.52 9.28 17.39
CA GLU A 97 11.73 10.12 17.45
C GLU A 97 12.04 10.75 16.09
N LEU A 98 11.94 9.98 15.00
CA LEU A 98 12.11 10.52 13.64
C LEU A 98 11.05 11.54 13.29
N TYR A 99 9.79 11.25 13.63
CA TYR A 99 8.68 12.18 13.41
C TYR A 99 8.91 13.49 14.16
N ASP A 100 9.26 13.45 15.45
CA ASP A 100 9.55 14.64 16.25
C ASP A 100 10.72 15.43 15.65
N LYS A 101 11.78 14.76 15.21
CA LYS A 101 12.91 15.42 14.53
C LYS A 101 12.50 16.14 13.26
N TYR A 102 11.58 15.57 12.46
CA TYR A 102 11.11 16.18 11.22
C TYR A 102 10.02 17.22 11.39
N THR A 103 9.28 17.17 12.51
CA THR A 103 8.17 18.10 12.80
C THR A 103 8.52 19.17 13.84
N SER A 104 9.67 19.04 14.51
CA SER A 104 10.25 20.06 15.38
C SER A 104 10.41 21.38 14.63
N GLY A 105 9.65 22.39 15.06
CA GLY A 105 9.62 23.71 14.44
C GLY A 105 8.55 23.92 13.38
N MET A 106 7.92 22.86 12.87
CA MET A 106 6.86 22.96 11.85
C MET A 106 5.52 23.40 12.46
N PHE A 107 5.29 23.06 13.73
CA PHE A 107 4.06 23.38 14.47
C PHE A 107 4.26 24.41 15.60
N VAL A 108 5.37 25.14 15.62
CA VAL A 108 5.58 26.23 16.60
C VAL A 108 4.73 27.42 16.19
N GLY A 109 3.47 27.42 16.62
CA GLY A 109 2.61 28.60 16.57
C GLY A 109 3.28 29.77 17.29
N GLU A 110 3.15 30.96 16.72
CA GLU A 110 3.68 32.22 17.24
C GLU A 110 3.42 32.32 18.76
N ARG A 111 4.46 32.16 19.58
CA ARG A 111 4.35 32.49 21.00
C ARG A 111 4.18 34.00 21.08
N LYS A 112 2.95 34.48 21.21
CA LYS A 112 2.70 35.89 21.55
C LYS A 112 3.38 36.18 22.88
N THR A 113 4.49 36.93 22.81
CA THR A 113 5.13 37.53 23.96
C THR A 113 4.11 38.41 24.67
N LYS A 114 3.69 38.02 25.87
CA LYS A 114 2.95 38.91 26.76
C LYS A 114 3.86 40.10 27.07
N GLN A 115 3.56 41.24 26.48
CA GLN A 115 4.13 42.52 26.89
C GLN A 115 3.71 42.77 28.33
N LYS A 116 4.71 43.16 29.13
CA LYS A 116 4.59 43.54 30.54
C LYS A 116 3.69 44.74 30.72
#